data_AF-A0A973VYD4-F1
#
_entry.id   AF-A0A973VYD4-F1
#
_cell.length_a   1.000
_cell.length_b   1.000
_cell.length_c   1.000
_cell.angle_alpha   90.00
_cell.angle_beta   90.00
_cell.angle_gamma   90.00
#
_symmetry.space_group_name_H-M   'P 1'
#
loop_
_entity.id
_entity.type
_entity.pdbx_description
1 polymer ?
#
loop_
_entity_poly.entity_id
_entity_poly.type
_entity_poly.pdbx_seq_one_letter_code
_entity_poly.pdbx_strand_id
1 'polypeptide(L)'
;MADAVGRHARRLSPAFLPAAVAIGAATLALSAWWLAADALRGKPGLAAEIGVVRSELWLADGWSELPASPEAAEAAFTRALRLSPMDAGAWFGLASATGRFDWLKPTASRALKMSYYTGFNRSDLIGPRLILLAQVDTTRDVELVDLLRRQIRLILTRAPELKGAIGQAYRVADDANRRIIQQEFRDANQSIPQ
;
A
#
# COMPACT_ATOMS: atom_id res chain seq x y z
N MET A 1 8.23 -54.71 -34.25
CA MET A 1 8.50 -53.31 -33.87
C MET A 1 8.57 -53.05 -32.36
N ALA A 2 8.41 -54.06 -31.48
CA ALA A 2 8.59 -53.91 -30.03
C ALA A 2 10.06 -53.97 -29.55
N ASP A 3 10.97 -54.50 -30.38
CA ASP A 3 12.38 -54.74 -30.01
C ASP A 3 13.34 -53.55 -30.17
N ALA A 4 12.85 -52.41 -30.67
CA ALA A 4 13.66 -51.19 -30.80
C ALA A 4 13.65 -50.36 -29.51
N VAL A 5 12.55 -50.38 -28.76
CA VAL A 5 12.38 -49.59 -27.53
C VAL A 5 13.12 -50.25 -26.34
N GLY A 6 13.13 -51.58 -26.25
CA GLY A 6 13.83 -52.32 -25.18
C GLY A 6 15.36 -52.28 -25.24
N ARG A 7 15.96 -51.80 -26.35
CA ARG A 7 17.43 -51.70 -26.51
C ARG A 7 17.98 -50.31 -26.16
N HIS A 8 17.17 -49.26 -26.21
CA HIS A 8 17.56 -47.93 -25.71
C HIS A 8 17.44 -47.80 -24.18
N ALA A 9 16.61 -48.62 -23.55
CA ALA A 9 16.47 -48.66 -22.08
C ALA A 9 17.71 -49.25 -21.36
N ARG A 10 18.58 -49.99 -22.07
CA ARG A 10 19.75 -50.70 -21.47
C ARG A 10 21.06 -49.92 -21.48
N ARG A 11 21.06 -48.64 -21.86
CA ARG A 11 22.26 -47.76 -21.85
C ARG A 11 22.03 -46.43 -21.14
N LEU A 12 21.16 -46.39 -20.14
CA LEU A 12 21.20 -45.29 -19.17
C LEU A 12 22.39 -45.55 -18.24
N SER A 13 23.41 -44.68 -18.32
CA SER A 13 24.54 -44.69 -17.41
C SER A 13 24.04 -44.76 -15.95
N PRO A 14 24.68 -45.53 -15.04
CA PRO A 14 24.29 -45.58 -13.63
C PRO A 14 24.33 -44.20 -12.93
N ALA A 15 24.97 -43.19 -13.54
CA ALA A 15 24.93 -41.79 -13.11
C ALA A 15 23.62 -41.04 -13.46
N PHE A 16 22.78 -41.60 -14.33
CA PHE A 16 21.54 -40.99 -14.80
C PHE A 16 20.40 -41.07 -13.77
N LEU A 17 20.33 -42.18 -13.03
CA LEU A 17 19.35 -42.37 -11.95
C LEU A 17 19.49 -41.33 -10.81
N PRO A 18 20.69 -41.09 -10.24
CA PRO A 18 20.83 -40.06 -9.21
C PRO A 18 20.61 -38.64 -9.74
N ALA A 19 20.98 -38.35 -11.00
CA ALA A 19 20.70 -37.06 -11.62
C ALA A 19 19.19 -36.82 -11.82
N ALA A 20 18.45 -37.81 -12.30
CA ALA A 20 17.00 -37.73 -12.47
C ALA A 20 16.27 -37.56 -11.13
N VAL A 21 16.71 -38.27 -10.07
CA VAL A 21 16.16 -38.12 -8.71
C VAL A 21 16.45 -36.72 -8.16
N ALA A 22 17.67 -36.20 -8.33
CA ALA A 22 18.03 -34.86 -7.88
C ALA A 22 17.21 -33.77 -8.59
N ILE A 23 17.02 -33.90 -9.90
CA ILE A 23 16.18 -32.99 -10.69
C ILE A 23 14.71 -33.07 -10.24
N GLY A 24 14.19 -34.28 -10.00
CA GLY A 24 12.83 -34.50 -9.48
C GLY A 24 12.63 -33.90 -8.09
N ALA A 25 13.60 -34.07 -7.19
CA ALA A 25 13.57 -33.48 -5.86
C ALA A 25 13.61 -31.95 -5.91
N ALA A 26 14.47 -31.37 -6.76
CA ALA A 26 14.56 -29.93 -6.96
C ALA A 26 13.27 -29.34 -7.54
N THR A 27 12.66 -30.01 -8.53
CA THR A 27 11.39 -29.56 -9.12
C THR A 27 10.23 -29.67 -8.14
N LEU A 28 10.16 -30.73 -7.32
CA LEU A 28 9.17 -30.84 -6.24
C LEU A 28 9.36 -29.75 -5.19
N ALA A 29 10.59 -29.48 -4.77
CA ALA A 29 10.89 -28.42 -3.80
C ALA A 29 10.47 -27.04 -4.34
N LEU A 30 10.77 -26.73 -5.61
CA LEU A 30 10.35 -25.48 -6.26
C LEU A 30 8.83 -25.39 -6.41
N SER A 31 8.15 -26.50 -6.73
CA SER A 31 6.69 -26.54 -6.85
C SER A 31 6.01 -26.35 -5.49
N ALA A 32 6.52 -27.00 -4.45
CA ALA A 32 6.04 -26.83 -3.07
C ALA A 32 6.27 -25.40 -2.57
N TRP A 33 7.44 -24.81 -2.87
CA TRP A 33 7.73 -23.41 -2.58
C TRP A 33 6.75 -22.47 -3.26
N TRP A 34 6.46 -22.69 -4.54
CA TRP A 34 5.49 -21.88 -5.29
C TRP A 34 4.07 -21.98 -4.72
N LEU A 35 3.61 -23.20 -4.41
CA LEU A 35 2.30 -23.42 -3.81
C LEU A 35 2.19 -22.81 -2.41
N ALA A 36 3.25 -22.89 -1.59
CA ALA A 36 3.30 -22.23 -0.29
C ALA A 36 3.25 -20.70 -0.44
N ALA A 37 4.00 -20.14 -1.39
CA ALA A 37 3.98 -18.70 -1.67
C ALA A 37 2.61 -18.22 -2.15
N ASP A 38 1.91 -19.00 -2.98
CA ASP A 38 0.56 -18.70 -3.46
C ASP A 38 -0.49 -18.85 -2.35
N ALA A 39 -0.37 -19.87 -1.49
CA ALA A 39 -1.23 -20.04 -0.32
C ALA A 39 -1.10 -18.89 0.69
N LEU A 40 0.09 -18.31 0.82
CA LEU A 40 0.34 -17.14 1.66
C LEU A 40 -0.11 -15.84 0.99
N ARG A 41 -0.25 -15.79 -0.34
CA ARG A 41 -0.69 -14.60 -1.08
C ARG A 41 -2.10 -14.15 -0.68
N GLY A 42 -2.96 -15.08 -0.24
CA GLY A 42 -4.29 -14.77 0.30
C GLY A 42 -4.36 -14.59 1.82
N LYS A 43 -3.22 -14.68 2.53
CA LYS A 43 -3.16 -14.63 4.00
C LYS A 43 -2.02 -13.72 4.46
N PRO A 44 -2.15 -12.40 4.25
CA PRO A 44 -1.08 -11.44 4.51
C PRO A 44 -0.59 -11.45 5.96
N GLY A 45 -1.48 -11.64 6.95
CA GLY A 45 -1.08 -11.77 8.36
C GLY A 45 -0.16 -12.96 8.63
N LEU A 46 -0.53 -14.16 8.15
CA LEU A 46 0.36 -15.34 8.27
C LEU A 46 1.68 -15.15 7.53
N ALA A 47 1.64 -14.50 6.35
CA ALA A 47 2.85 -14.20 5.60
C ALA A 47 3.75 -13.23 6.38
N ALA A 48 3.17 -12.21 7.02
CA ALA A 48 3.89 -11.24 7.84
C ALA A 48 4.47 -11.88 9.10
N GLU A 49 3.75 -12.78 9.75
CA GLU A 49 4.25 -13.54 10.91
C GLU A 49 5.44 -14.42 10.55
N ILE A 50 5.36 -15.19 9.45
CA ILE A 50 6.47 -16.02 8.97
C ILE A 50 7.64 -15.14 8.53
N GLY A 51 7.35 -14.08 7.77
CA GLY A 51 8.31 -13.11 7.27
C GLY A 51 8.48 -11.91 8.19
N VAL A 52 8.57 -12.12 9.51
CA VAL A 52 8.50 -11.09 10.57
C VAL A 52 9.37 -9.84 10.37
N VAL A 53 10.48 -9.96 9.62
CA VAL A 53 11.43 -8.86 9.34
C VAL A 53 11.16 -8.12 8.02
N ARG A 54 10.20 -8.57 7.22
CA ARG A 54 9.85 -8.02 5.91
C ARG A 54 8.78 -6.95 6.06
N SER A 55 9.18 -5.68 5.98
CA SER A 55 8.28 -4.54 6.19
C SER A 55 7.09 -4.54 5.23
N GLU A 56 7.30 -4.97 3.99
CA GLU A 56 6.28 -5.02 2.94
C GLU A 56 5.14 -6.00 3.25
N LEU A 57 5.41 -7.06 4.02
CA LEU A 57 4.39 -8.02 4.42
C LEU A 57 3.49 -7.45 5.51
N TRP A 58 4.08 -6.75 6.49
CA TRP A 58 3.33 -6.00 7.50
C TRP A 58 2.53 -4.85 6.89
N LEU A 59 3.05 -4.21 5.84
CA LEU A 59 2.30 -3.20 5.08
C LEU A 59 1.07 -3.83 4.41
N ALA A 60 1.23 -4.96 3.73
CA ALA A 60 0.12 -5.67 3.08
C ALA A 60 -0.94 -6.14 4.09
N ASP A 61 -0.50 -6.64 5.24
CA ASP A 61 -1.38 -7.05 6.35
C ASP A 61 -2.19 -5.87 6.90
N GLY A 62 -1.55 -4.72 7.14
CA GLY A 62 -2.25 -3.52 7.59
C GLY A 62 -3.34 -3.07 6.63
N TRP A 63 -3.10 -3.15 5.32
CA TRP A 63 -4.12 -2.84 4.31
C TRP A 63 -5.26 -3.85 4.26
N SER A 64 -5.01 -5.15 4.51
CA SER A 64 -6.08 -6.13 4.59
C SER A 64 -6.94 -6.01 5.84
N GLU A 65 -6.34 -5.59 6.96
CA GLU A 65 -7.05 -5.45 8.23
C GLU A 65 -7.84 -4.14 8.32
N LEU A 66 -7.44 -3.09 7.60
CA LEU A 66 -8.02 -1.75 7.69
C LEU A 66 -9.57 -1.70 7.61
N PRO A 67 -10.24 -2.47 6.72
CA PRO A 67 -11.70 -2.50 6.68
C PRO A 67 -12.36 -3.20 7.87
N ALA A 68 -11.68 -4.16 8.50
CA ALA A 68 -12.23 -5.05 9.52
C ALA A 68 -11.91 -4.58 10.95
N SER A 69 -10.65 -4.21 11.21
CA SER A 69 -10.19 -3.71 12.50
C SER A 69 -9.12 -2.63 12.31
N PRO A 70 -9.47 -1.35 12.55
CA PRO A 70 -8.50 -0.26 12.55
C PRO A 70 -7.35 -0.46 13.55
N GLU A 71 -7.61 -1.12 14.68
CA GLU A 71 -6.60 -1.39 15.71
C GLU A 71 -5.58 -2.45 15.24
N ALA A 72 -6.05 -3.51 14.57
CA ALA A 72 -5.16 -4.51 13.96
C ALA A 72 -4.33 -3.88 12.83
N ALA A 73 -4.96 -3.05 12.00
CA ALA A 73 -4.28 -2.31 10.96
C ALA A 73 -3.22 -1.35 11.53
N GLU A 74 -3.53 -0.60 12.59
CA GLU A 74 -2.58 0.27 13.29
C GLU A 74 -1.35 -0.52 13.77
N ALA A 75 -1.57 -1.70 14.38
CA ALA A 75 -0.49 -2.56 14.86
C ALA A 75 0.42 -3.04 13.71
N ALA A 76 -0.18 -3.48 12.61
CA ALA A 76 0.55 -3.94 11.42
C ALA A 76 1.35 -2.80 10.76
N PHE A 77 0.74 -1.63 10.54
CA PHE A 77 1.46 -0.47 10.00
C PHE A 77 2.57 0.00 10.94
N THR A 78 2.35 -0.01 12.25
CA THR A 78 3.39 0.30 13.24
C THR A 78 4.56 -0.68 13.16
N ARG A 79 4.28 -1.96 12.92
CA ARG A 79 5.31 -2.99 12.73
C ARG A 79 6.09 -2.78 11.43
N ALA A 80 5.39 -2.45 10.33
CA ALA A 80 6.00 -2.08 9.06
C ALA A 80 6.95 -0.89 9.21
N LEU A 81 6.50 0.17 9.89
CA LEU A 81 7.29 1.39 10.14
C LEU A 81 8.50 1.15 11.04
N ARG A 82 8.43 0.20 11.98
CA ARG A 82 9.60 -0.18 12.80
C ARG A 82 10.72 -0.80 11.96
N LEU A 83 10.35 -1.49 10.88
CA LEU A 83 11.28 -2.16 9.97
C LEU A 83 11.72 -1.23 8.83
N SER A 84 10.83 -0.36 8.35
CA SER A 84 11.08 0.63 7.31
C SER A 84 10.47 1.99 7.69
N PRO A 85 11.21 2.82 8.46
CA PRO A 85 10.70 4.11 8.94
C PRO A 85 10.44 5.15 7.82
N MET A 86 11.00 4.92 6.63
CA MET A 86 10.86 5.78 5.46
C MET A 86 9.75 5.31 4.50
N ASP A 87 8.95 4.31 4.88
CA ASP A 87 7.85 3.84 4.04
C ASP A 87 6.66 4.81 4.12
N ALA A 88 6.51 5.61 3.07
CA ALA A 88 5.44 6.58 2.93
C ALA A 88 4.04 5.92 2.87
N GLY A 89 3.95 4.71 2.32
CA GLY A 89 2.71 3.93 2.27
C GLY A 89 2.31 3.43 3.65
N ALA A 90 3.27 2.99 4.46
CA ALA A 90 3.02 2.58 5.85
C ALA A 90 2.59 3.78 6.72
N TRP A 91 3.19 4.95 6.53
CA TRP A 91 2.75 6.18 7.19
C TRP A 91 1.33 6.60 6.77
N PHE A 92 0.98 6.46 5.49
CA PHE A 92 -0.38 6.71 5.00
C PHE A 92 -1.40 5.71 5.58
N GLY A 93 -1.03 4.43 5.64
CA GLY A 93 -1.83 3.38 6.27
C GLY A 93 -2.10 3.66 7.74
N LEU A 94 -1.07 4.04 8.50
CA LEU A 94 -1.20 4.42 9.91
C LEU A 94 -2.13 5.63 10.08
N ALA A 95 -2.03 6.64 9.22
CA ALA A 95 -2.95 7.77 9.23
C ALA A 95 -4.40 7.34 8.96
N SER A 96 -4.60 6.43 8.01
CA SER A 96 -5.92 5.90 7.66
C SER A 96 -6.53 5.08 8.82
N ALA A 97 -5.73 4.26 9.49
CA ALA A 97 -6.17 3.45 10.63
C ALA A 97 -6.54 4.31 11.86
N THR A 98 -5.83 5.41 12.09
CA THR A 98 -5.99 6.25 13.28
C THR A 98 -6.92 7.46 13.06
N GLY A 99 -7.30 7.77 11.82
CA GLY A 99 -8.05 8.97 11.44
C GLY A 99 -9.37 9.17 12.18
N ARG A 100 -10.09 8.08 12.48
CA ARG A 100 -11.37 8.14 13.23
C ARG A 100 -11.23 8.74 14.63
N PHE A 101 -10.05 8.67 15.22
CA PHE A 101 -9.75 9.10 16.57
C PHE A 101 -8.79 10.30 16.62
N ASP A 102 -8.57 10.99 15.50
CA ASP A 102 -7.56 12.06 15.44
C ASP A 102 -7.85 13.22 16.40
N TRP A 103 -9.14 13.47 16.68
CA TRP A 103 -9.60 14.44 17.67
C TRP A 103 -9.23 14.08 19.12
N LEU A 104 -8.99 12.79 19.43
CA LEU A 104 -8.53 12.30 20.72
C LEU A 104 -6.99 12.24 20.78
N LYS A 105 -6.35 11.86 19.68
CA LYS A 105 -4.89 11.79 19.56
C LYS A 105 -4.49 12.24 18.16
N PRO A 106 -3.60 13.24 17.99
CA PRO A 106 -3.19 13.77 16.68
C PRO A 106 -2.23 12.81 15.93
N THR A 107 -2.42 11.51 16.09
CA THR A 107 -1.61 10.46 15.47
C THR A 107 -1.84 10.42 13.97
N ALA A 108 -3.08 10.60 13.52
CA ALA A 108 -3.40 10.53 12.09
C ALA A 108 -2.82 11.74 11.36
N SER A 109 -3.00 12.93 11.91
CA SER A 109 -2.38 14.16 11.40
C SER A 109 -0.86 14.04 11.30
N ARG A 110 -0.18 13.54 12.35
CA ARG A 110 1.28 13.33 12.33
C ARG A 110 1.70 12.28 11.30
N ALA A 111 1.03 11.14 11.27
CA ALA A 111 1.34 10.06 10.32
C ALA A 111 1.12 10.50 8.87
N LEU A 112 0.08 11.29 8.61
CA LEU A 112 -0.20 11.85 7.29
C LEU A 112 0.95 12.77 6.83
N LYS A 113 1.43 13.67 7.71
CA LYS A 113 2.61 14.50 7.40
C LYS A 113 3.85 13.69 7.11
N MET A 114 4.13 12.68 7.93
CA MET A 114 5.25 11.76 7.69
C MET A 114 5.13 11.06 6.35
N SER A 115 3.92 10.71 5.91
CA SER A 115 3.68 10.15 4.58
C SER A 115 4.12 11.12 3.48
N TYR A 116 3.79 12.41 3.58
CA TYR A 116 4.26 13.41 2.61
C TYR A 116 5.79 13.58 2.63
N TYR A 117 6.41 13.62 3.81
CA TYR A 117 7.87 13.83 3.92
C TYR A 117 8.69 12.66 3.40
N THR A 118 8.24 11.42 3.65
CA THR A 118 8.99 10.21 3.30
C THR A 118 8.71 9.71 1.89
N GLY A 119 7.69 10.25 1.21
CA GLY A 119 7.38 9.89 -0.17
C GLY A 119 6.61 10.98 -0.91
N PHE A 120 7.23 12.15 -1.07
CA PHE A 120 6.64 13.28 -1.79
C PHE A 120 6.40 12.97 -3.29
N ASN A 121 7.18 12.05 -3.87
CA ASN A 121 7.14 11.65 -5.28
C ASN A 121 6.24 10.43 -5.55
N ARG A 122 5.51 9.94 -4.54
CA ARG A 122 4.59 8.79 -4.67
C ARG A 122 3.30 9.21 -5.35
N SER A 123 3.25 9.06 -6.67
CA SER A 123 2.09 9.44 -7.50
C SER A 123 0.83 8.64 -7.15
N ASP A 124 1.01 7.37 -6.80
CA ASP A 124 -0.05 6.46 -6.33
C ASP A 124 -0.77 6.97 -5.08
N LEU A 125 -0.10 7.80 -4.27
CA LEU A 125 -0.64 8.33 -3.02
C LEU A 125 -1.20 9.75 -3.14
N ILE A 126 -1.10 10.41 -4.31
CA ILE A 126 -1.59 11.79 -4.47
C ILE A 126 -3.09 11.89 -4.18
N GLY A 127 -3.90 11.08 -4.86
CA GLY A 127 -5.35 11.07 -4.69
C GLY A 127 -5.78 10.61 -3.29
N PRO A 128 -5.36 9.43 -2.82
CA PRO A 128 -5.74 8.92 -1.50
C PRO A 128 -5.35 9.86 -0.35
N ARG A 129 -4.16 10.47 -0.38
CA ARG A 129 -3.76 11.44 0.65
C ARG A 129 -4.61 12.70 0.61
N LEU A 130 -4.99 13.20 -0.57
CA LEU A 130 -5.87 14.36 -0.68
C LEU A 130 -7.22 14.09 0.00
N ILE A 131 -7.79 12.91 -0.25
CA ILE A 131 -9.08 12.52 0.32
C ILE A 131 -8.99 12.44 1.84
N LEU A 132 -7.93 11.81 2.38
CA LEU A 132 -7.73 11.74 3.83
C LEU A 132 -7.45 13.12 4.43
N LEU A 133 -6.63 13.94 3.77
CA LEU A 133 -6.30 15.30 4.20
C LEU A 133 -7.53 16.20 4.29
N ALA A 134 -8.50 15.99 3.40
CA ALA A 134 -9.78 16.68 3.43
C ALA A 134 -10.68 16.25 4.60
N GLN A 135 -10.50 15.05 5.15
CA GLN A 135 -11.29 14.52 6.27
C GLN A 135 -10.73 14.92 7.64
N VAL A 136 -9.41 15.13 7.75
CA VAL A 136 -8.78 15.56 9.00
C VAL A 136 -9.02 17.05 9.26
N ASP A 137 -9.10 17.40 10.55
CA ASP A 137 -9.27 18.77 11.00
C ASP A 137 -7.97 19.57 10.79
N THR A 138 -7.88 20.22 9.64
CA THR A 138 -6.71 21.04 9.28
C THR A 138 -6.64 22.35 10.05
N THR A 139 -7.72 22.77 10.73
CA THR A 139 -7.75 24.07 11.43
C THR A 139 -6.78 24.14 12.60
N ARG A 140 -6.35 22.97 13.11
CA ARG A 140 -5.41 22.83 14.21
C ARG A 140 -3.95 22.79 13.79
N ASP A 141 -3.67 22.69 12.49
CA ASP A 141 -2.31 22.58 11.97
C ASP A 141 -2.18 23.28 10.62
N VAL A 142 -1.51 24.45 10.63
CA VAL A 142 -1.28 25.28 9.43
C VAL A 142 -0.56 24.50 8.32
N GLU A 143 0.27 23.53 8.68
CA GLU A 143 0.99 22.73 7.71
C GLU A 143 0.05 21.83 6.90
N LEU A 144 -1.01 21.30 7.52
CA LEU A 144 -2.02 20.49 6.82
C LEU A 144 -2.82 21.35 5.83
N VAL A 145 -3.10 22.61 6.17
CA VAL A 145 -3.72 23.58 5.26
C VAL A 145 -2.84 23.81 4.04
N ASP A 146 -1.53 24.00 4.25
CA ASP A 146 -0.58 24.22 3.16
C ASP A 146 -0.41 22.98 2.28
N LEU A 147 -0.37 21.78 2.87
CA LEU A 147 -0.36 20.52 2.14
C LEU A 147 -1.62 20.36 1.28
N LEU A 148 -2.79 20.72 1.81
CA LEU A 148 -4.08 20.61 1.10
C LEU A 148 -4.08 21.51 -0.13
N ARG A 149 -3.76 22.79 0.05
CA ARG A 149 -3.66 23.76 -1.05
C ARG A 149 -2.65 23.32 -2.10
N ARG A 150 -1.45 22.93 -1.66
CA ARG A 150 -0.37 22.53 -2.57
C ARG A 150 -0.76 21.31 -3.41
N GLN A 151 -1.42 20.33 -2.82
CA GLN A 151 -1.82 19.12 -3.54
C GLN A 151 -2.95 19.39 -4.53
N ILE A 152 -3.93 20.24 -4.17
CA ILE A 152 -4.97 20.69 -5.12
C ILE A 152 -4.33 21.40 -6.30
N ARG A 153 -3.44 22.38 -6.07
CA ARG A 153 -2.71 23.08 -7.13
C ARG A 153 -1.91 22.13 -8.01
N LEU A 154 -1.25 21.15 -7.41
CA LEU A 154 -0.50 20.12 -8.16
C LEU A 154 -1.41 19.34 -9.11
N ILE A 155 -2.59 18.90 -8.65
CA ILE A 155 -3.55 18.20 -9.50
C ILE A 155 -4.09 19.12 -10.60
N LEU A 156 -4.46 20.36 -10.26
CA LEU A 156 -5.00 21.32 -11.23
C LEU A 156 -4.01 21.68 -12.34
N THR A 157 -2.71 21.69 -12.05
CA THR A 157 -1.67 22.18 -12.98
C THR A 157 -0.84 21.09 -13.63
N ARG A 158 -0.61 19.95 -12.96
CA ARG A 158 0.35 18.93 -13.40
C ARG A 158 -0.19 17.51 -13.47
N ALA A 159 -1.32 17.22 -12.82
CA ALA A 159 -1.93 15.89 -12.83
C ALA A 159 -3.46 15.98 -13.01
N PRO A 160 -3.96 16.62 -14.08
CA PRO A 160 -5.39 16.89 -14.28
C PRO A 160 -6.24 15.61 -14.37
N GLU A 161 -5.64 14.47 -14.71
CA GLU A 161 -6.27 13.15 -14.66
C GLU A 161 -6.75 12.77 -13.25
N LEU A 162 -6.14 13.33 -12.20
CA LEU A 162 -6.54 13.11 -10.81
C LEU A 162 -7.62 14.07 -10.31
N LYS A 163 -8.20 14.92 -11.19
CA LYS A 163 -9.28 15.85 -10.81
C LYS A 163 -10.46 15.16 -10.11
N GLY A 164 -10.78 13.92 -10.49
CA GLY A 164 -11.81 13.12 -9.82
C GLY A 164 -11.56 12.92 -8.31
N ALA A 165 -10.30 12.87 -7.88
CA ALA A 165 -9.94 12.79 -6.46
C ALA A 165 -10.28 14.08 -5.71
N ILE A 166 -10.21 15.25 -6.37
CA ILE A 166 -10.64 16.51 -5.73
C ILE A 166 -12.15 16.53 -5.53
N GLY A 167 -12.93 16.02 -6.49
CA GLY A 167 -14.38 15.85 -6.32
C GLY A 167 -14.72 14.94 -5.14
N GLN A 168 -14.01 13.81 -5.00
CA GLN A 168 -14.15 12.92 -3.83
C GLN A 168 -13.77 13.62 -2.52
N ALA A 169 -12.63 14.30 -2.49
CA ALA A 169 -12.15 15.06 -1.33
C ALA A 169 -13.16 16.13 -0.91
N TYR A 170 -13.74 16.85 -1.87
CA TYR A 170 -14.77 17.87 -1.61
C TYR A 170 -16.04 17.29 -0.96
N ARG A 171 -16.46 16.08 -1.37
CA ARG A 171 -17.63 15.40 -0.79
C ARG A 171 -17.42 14.98 0.66
N VAL A 172 -16.22 14.52 1.01
CA VAL A 172 -15.89 14.05 2.36
C VAL A 172 -15.35 15.15 3.28
N ALA A 173 -15.02 16.31 2.73
CA ALA A 173 -14.45 17.43 3.47
C ALA A 173 -15.42 18.02 4.50
N ASP A 174 -14.85 18.51 5.61
CA ASP A 174 -15.56 19.42 6.50
C ASP A 174 -15.73 20.82 5.86
N ASP A 175 -16.43 21.72 6.54
CA ASP A 175 -16.71 23.05 6.01
C ASP A 175 -15.45 23.92 5.83
N ALA A 176 -14.43 23.72 6.66
CA ALA A 176 -13.18 24.47 6.55
C ALA A 176 -12.40 24.05 5.29
N ASN A 177 -12.21 22.75 5.12
CA ASN A 177 -11.53 22.15 3.98
C ASN A 177 -12.31 22.36 2.68
N ARG A 178 -13.66 22.31 2.70
CA ARG A 178 -14.49 22.65 1.53
C ARG A 178 -14.25 24.08 1.04
N ARG A 179 -14.15 25.05 1.96
CA ARG A 179 -13.87 26.45 1.59
C ARG A 179 -12.49 26.61 0.97
N ILE A 180 -11.49 25.90 1.49
CA ILE A 180 -10.13 25.88 0.90
C ILE A 180 -10.20 25.34 -0.52
N ILE A 181 -10.86 24.19 -0.73
CA ILE A 181 -11.01 23.60 -2.08
C ILE A 181 -11.71 24.58 -3.03
N GLN A 182 -12.81 25.20 -2.61
CA GLN A 182 -13.53 26.19 -3.42
C GLN A 182 -12.68 27.43 -3.75
N GLN A 183 -11.83 27.87 -2.83
CA GLN A 183 -10.95 29.00 -3.06
C GLN A 183 -9.89 28.64 -4.11
N GLU A 184 -9.24 27.48 -4.01
CA GLU A 184 -8.23 27.05 -4.98
C GLU A 184 -8.80 26.92 -6.41
N PHE A 185 -10.06 26.49 -6.56
CA PHE A 185 -10.73 26.45 -7.86
C PHE A 185 -11.08 27.84 -8.40
N ARG A 186 -11.54 28.75 -7.54
CA ARG A 186 -11.79 30.15 -7.91
C ARG A 186 -10.51 30.83 -8.38
N ASP A 187 -9.42 30.66 -7.64
CA ASP A 187 -8.10 31.24 -7.97
C ASP A 187 -7.55 30.66 -9.29
N ALA A 188 -7.86 29.40 -9.60
CA ALA A 188 -7.50 28.76 -10.86
C ALA A 188 -8.48 29.05 -12.02
N ASN A 189 -9.59 29.76 -11.78
CA ASN A 189 -10.69 29.99 -12.72
C ASN A 189 -11.27 28.68 -13.32
N GLN A 190 -11.47 27.66 -12.46
CA GLN A 190 -12.01 26.35 -12.83
C GLN A 190 -13.23 25.98 -11.98
N SER A 191 -14.06 25.05 -12.45
CA SER A 191 -15.19 24.48 -11.70
C SER A 191 -14.81 23.16 -11.01
N ILE A 192 -15.40 22.92 -9.84
CA ILE A 192 -15.17 21.69 -9.06
C ILE A 192 -15.79 20.50 -9.82
N PRO A 193 -15.07 19.39 -10.02
CA PRO A 193 -15.61 18.17 -10.62
C PRO A 193 -16.76 17.61 -9.77
N GLN A 194 -17.85 17.19 -10.43
CA GLN A 194 -19.02 16.60 -9.75
C GLN A 194 -18.72 15.22 -9.13
#